data_AF-A0A352KFC7-F1
#
_entry.id   AF-A0A352KFC7-F1
#
_cell.length_a   1.000
_cell.length_b   1.000
_cell.length_c   1.000
_cell.angle_alpha   90.00
_cell.angle_beta   90.00
_cell.angle_gamma   90.00
#
_symmetry.space_group_name_H-M   'P 1'
#
loop_
_entity.id
_entity.type
_entity.pdbx_description
1 polymer ?
#
loop_
_entity_poly.entity_id
_entity_poly.type
_entity_poly.pdbx_seq_one_letter_code
_entity_poly.pdbx_strand_id
1 'polypeptide(L)'
;AALRYAPLAGVIIGGVGAAIYALCLWLGLGPLLAAALAVAAMLLTTGALHEDGLSDVADGFGGGRDRDHKLAIMADSRIGTYGTAALILCLLLRIAALVELHDVARVSIALIASASLSRAFMYTGMRLLP
;
A
#
# COMPACT_ATOMS: atom_id res chain seq x y z
N ALA A 1 -15.29 -10.39 14.60
CA ALA A 1 -15.14 -11.64 13.83
C ALA A 1 -14.51 -11.40 12.45
N ALA A 2 -15.01 -10.44 11.65
CA ALA A 2 -14.54 -10.16 10.29
C ALA A 2 -13.04 -9.84 10.14
N LEU A 3 -12.44 -9.08 11.08
CA LEU A 3 -11.02 -8.70 11.00
C LEU A 3 -10.03 -9.88 11.05
N ARG A 4 -10.44 -11.07 11.50
CA ARG A 4 -9.62 -12.30 11.46
C ARG A 4 -9.29 -12.75 10.03
N TYR A 5 -10.14 -12.38 9.07
CA TYR A 5 -9.98 -12.72 7.66
C TYR A 5 -9.27 -11.60 6.87
N ALA A 6 -8.80 -10.54 7.53
CA ALA A 6 -8.07 -9.46 6.88
C ALA A 6 -6.83 -9.94 6.09
N PRO A 7 -6.06 -10.96 6.55
CA PRO A 7 -4.98 -11.52 5.74
C PRO A 7 -5.47 -12.15 4.43
N LEU A 8 -6.67 -12.76 4.42
CA LEU A 8 -7.27 -13.33 3.21
C LEU A 8 -7.64 -12.25 2.20
N ALA A 9 -8.09 -11.09 2.66
CA ALA A 9 -8.26 -9.92 1.80
C ALA A 9 -6.93 -9.48 1.19
N GLY A 10 -5.83 -9.57 1.96
CA GLY A 10 -4.47 -9.32 1.44
C GLY A 10 -4.06 -10.28 0.32
N VAL A 11 -4.43 -11.57 0.41
CA VAL A 11 -4.21 -12.54 -0.68
C VAL A 11 -4.93 -12.11 -1.96
N ILE A 12 -6.19 -11.66 -1.84
CA ILE A 12 -6.97 -11.21 -3.00
C ILE A 12 -6.34 -9.95 -3.62
N ILE A 13 -6.01 -8.95 -2.80
CA ILE A 13 -5.42 -7.69 -3.26
C ILE A 13 -4.07 -7.94 -3.94
N GLY A 14 -3.19 -8.72 -3.31
CA GLY A 14 -1.89 -9.08 -3.88
C GLY A 14 -2.04 -9.94 -5.14
N GLY A 15 -3.04 -10.82 -5.17
CA GLY A 15 -3.38 -11.64 -6.34
C GLY A 15 -3.84 -10.81 -7.54
N VAL A 16 -4.65 -9.76 -7.31
CA VAL A 16 -5.03 -8.80 -8.37
C VAL A 16 -3.78 -8.10 -8.94
N GLY A 17 -2.90 -7.60 -8.08
CA GLY A 17 -1.64 -6.98 -8.53
C GLY A 17 -0.77 -7.96 -9.32
N ALA A 18 -0.61 -9.19 -8.84
CA ALA A 18 0.16 -10.24 -9.51
C ALA A 18 -0.43 -10.61 -10.88
N ALA A 19 -1.76 -10.74 -10.97
CA ALA A 19 -2.45 -11.05 -12.22
C ALA A 19 -2.27 -9.93 -13.25
N ILE A 20 -2.40 -8.65 -12.83
CA ILE A 20 -2.17 -7.51 -13.71
C ILE A 20 -0.72 -7.46 -14.19
N TYR A 21 0.25 -7.68 -13.29
CA TYR A 21 1.67 -7.73 -13.66
C TYR A 21 1.94 -8.82 -14.71
N ALA A 22 1.48 -10.05 -14.46
CA ALA A 22 1.66 -11.18 -15.36
C ALA A 22 0.98 -10.95 -16.73
N LEU A 23 -0.24 -10.40 -16.72
CA LEU A 23 -0.96 -10.05 -17.95
C LEU A 23 -0.21 -9.00 -18.77
N CYS A 24 0.33 -7.95 -18.12
CA CYS A 24 1.10 -6.92 -18.81
C CYS A 24 2.34 -7.50 -19.50
N LEU A 25 3.09 -8.37 -18.81
CA LEU A 25 4.25 -9.02 -19.41
C LEU A 25 3.86 -9.98 -20.53
N TRP A 26 2.76 -10.71 -20.39
CA TRP A 26 2.23 -11.57 -21.45
C TRP A 26 1.83 -10.79 -22.71
N LEU A 27 1.32 -9.57 -22.53
CA LEU A 27 1.03 -8.63 -23.63
C LEU A 27 2.28 -7.95 -24.21
N GLY A 28 3.48 -8.26 -23.71
CA GLY A 28 4.74 -7.69 -24.19
C GLY A 28 5.04 -6.29 -23.66
N LEU A 29 4.37 -5.84 -22.59
CA LEU A 29 4.68 -4.56 -21.95
C LEU A 29 5.98 -4.65 -21.14
N GLY A 30 6.69 -3.53 -21.01
CA GLY A 30 7.92 -3.46 -20.23
C GLY A 30 7.69 -3.59 -18.71
N PRO A 31 8.71 -4.04 -17.94
CA PRO A 31 8.59 -4.29 -16.50
C PRO A 31 8.14 -3.08 -15.68
N LEU A 32 8.59 -1.87 -16.06
CA LEU A 32 8.21 -0.62 -15.40
C LEU A 32 6.70 -0.36 -15.50
N LEU A 33 6.14 -0.49 -16.70
CA LEU A 33 4.72 -0.27 -16.92
C LEU A 33 3.89 -1.36 -16.23
N ALA A 34 4.33 -2.62 -16.30
CA ALA A 34 3.68 -3.72 -15.59
C ALA A 34 3.66 -3.50 -14.07
N ALA A 35 4.78 -3.06 -13.47
CA ALA A 35 4.87 -2.76 -12.05
C ALA A 35 3.96 -1.59 -11.65
N ALA A 36 3.95 -0.50 -12.43
CA ALA A 36 3.10 0.66 -12.17
C ALA A 36 1.62 0.30 -12.23
N LEU A 37 1.19 -0.47 -13.24
CA LEU A 37 -0.21 -0.91 -13.39
C LEU A 37 -0.61 -1.90 -12.29
N ALA A 38 0.27 -2.80 -11.88
CA ALA A 38 0.02 -3.72 -10.76
C ALA A 38 -0.19 -2.95 -9.45
N VAL A 39 0.66 -1.97 -9.15
CA VAL A 39 0.50 -1.10 -7.97
C VAL A 39 -0.80 -0.29 -8.07
N ALA A 40 -1.10 0.32 -9.22
CA ALA A 40 -2.34 1.08 -9.43
C ALA A 40 -3.59 0.22 -9.23
N ALA A 41 -3.60 -1.02 -9.74
CA ALA A 41 -4.70 -1.96 -9.54
C ALA A 41 -4.92 -2.29 -8.07
N MET A 42 -3.84 -2.47 -7.28
CA MET A 42 -3.96 -2.68 -5.84
C MET A 42 -4.56 -1.45 -5.13
N LEU A 43 -4.08 -0.24 -5.47
CA LEU A 43 -4.61 1.02 -4.91
C LEU A 43 -6.12 1.15 -5.18
N LEU A 44 -6.55 0.90 -6.42
CA LEU A 44 -7.97 0.93 -6.80
C LEU A 44 -8.80 -0.12 -6.06
N THR A 45 -8.25 -1.33 -5.92
CA THR A 45 -8.94 -2.44 -5.22
C THR A 45 -9.20 -2.10 -3.75
N THR A 46 -8.33 -1.30 -3.14
CA THR A 46 -8.45 -0.90 -1.73
C THR A 46 -9.08 0.47 -1.52
N GLY A 47 -9.38 1.21 -2.59
CA GLY A 47 -9.79 2.62 -2.51
C GLY A 47 -8.72 3.50 -1.86
N ALA A 48 -7.44 3.17 -2.02
CA ALA A 48 -6.28 3.87 -1.45
C ALA A 48 -6.28 4.06 0.09
N LEU A 49 -7.05 3.27 0.85
CA LEU A 49 -7.13 3.39 2.32
C LEU A 49 -5.79 3.25 3.05
N HIS A 50 -4.85 2.47 2.51
CA HIS A 50 -3.52 2.32 3.11
C HIS A 50 -2.65 3.55 2.87
N GLU A 51 -2.74 4.09 1.66
CA GLU A 51 -2.04 5.28 1.23
C GLU A 51 -2.58 6.51 2.00
N ASP A 52 -3.88 6.61 2.19
CA ASP A 52 -4.53 7.64 3.01
C ASP A 52 -3.98 7.65 4.44
N GLY A 53 -4.04 6.50 5.13
CA GLY A 53 -3.49 6.39 6.49
C GLY A 53 -1.98 6.64 6.58
N LEU A 54 -1.20 6.32 5.54
CA LEU A 54 0.22 6.70 5.48
C LEU A 54 0.39 8.22 5.37
N SER A 55 -0.43 8.87 4.55
CA SER A 55 -0.44 10.33 4.39
C SER A 55 -0.81 11.03 5.70
N ASP A 56 -1.89 10.60 6.34
CA ASP A 56 -2.37 11.15 7.62
C ASP A 56 -1.30 11.05 8.71
N VAL A 57 -0.62 9.90 8.80
CA VAL A 57 0.47 9.71 9.76
C VAL A 57 1.64 10.61 9.45
N ALA A 58 2.03 10.74 8.19
CA ALA A 58 3.14 11.61 7.80
C ALA A 58 2.82 13.10 8.07
N ASP A 59 1.63 13.57 7.70
CA ASP A 59 1.21 14.96 7.93
C ASP A 59 0.99 15.27 9.41
N GLY A 60 0.33 14.37 10.14
CA GLY A 60 0.16 14.49 11.57
C GLY A 60 1.51 14.61 12.28
N PHE A 61 2.43 13.66 12.06
CA PHE A 61 3.72 13.68 12.74
C PHE A 61 4.69 14.78 12.25
N GLY A 62 4.61 15.16 10.98
CA GLY A 62 5.46 16.20 10.40
C GLY A 62 5.02 17.62 10.77
N GLY A 63 3.71 17.87 10.86
CA GLY A 63 3.14 19.20 11.14
C GLY A 63 2.66 19.43 12.57
N GLY A 64 2.38 18.37 13.33
CA GLY A 64 1.78 18.46 14.66
C GLY A 64 2.79 18.56 15.81
N ARG A 65 2.60 19.55 16.69
CA ARG A 65 3.49 19.85 17.82
C ARG A 65 3.22 19.04 19.08
N ASP A 66 1.96 18.69 19.31
CA ASP A 66 1.47 17.93 20.46
C ASP A 66 0.43 16.91 19.96
N ARG A 67 0.00 15.98 20.83
CA ARG A 67 -0.89 14.88 20.45
C ARG A 67 -2.20 15.40 19.82
N ASP A 68 -2.82 16.40 20.43
CA ASP A 68 -4.12 16.91 19.99
C ASP A 68 -4.00 17.61 18.64
N HIS A 69 -2.91 18.34 18.40
CA HIS A 69 -2.63 18.95 17.10
C HIS A 69 -2.37 17.90 16.02
N LYS A 70 -1.62 16.82 16.33
CA LYS A 70 -1.39 15.71 15.38
C LYS A 70 -2.69 15.05 14.96
N LEU A 71 -3.57 14.77 15.93
CA LEU A 71 -4.88 14.18 15.66
C LEU A 71 -5.81 15.13 14.90
N ALA A 72 -5.74 16.43 15.17
CA ALA A 72 -6.49 17.44 14.41
C ALA A 72 -6.03 17.50 12.94
N ILE A 73 -4.73 17.35 12.67
CA ILE A 73 -4.19 17.29 11.30
C ILE A 73 -4.64 16.00 10.61
N MET A 74 -4.54 14.84 11.28
CA MET A 74 -5.00 13.55 10.72
C MET A 74 -6.50 13.51 10.43
N ALA A 75 -7.31 14.30 11.14
CA ALA A 75 -8.75 14.40 10.90
C ALA A 75 -9.11 15.36 9.76
N ASP A 76 -8.14 16.12 9.25
CA ASP A 76 -8.31 17.02 8.11
C ASP A 76 -8.15 16.24 6.81
N SER A 77 -9.14 16.30 5.92
CA SER A 77 -9.09 15.63 4.61
C SER A 77 -8.05 16.20 3.63
N ARG A 78 -7.39 17.31 3.97
CA ARG A 78 -6.41 17.96 3.11
C ARG A 78 -5.05 17.29 3.24
N ILE A 79 -4.45 16.93 2.11
CA ILE A 79 -3.09 16.43 2.05
C ILE A 79 -2.05 17.55 2.26
N GLY A 80 -1.07 17.31 3.12
CA GLY A 80 0.07 18.18 3.37
C GLY A 80 1.33 17.78 2.60
N THR A 81 2.42 18.52 2.82
CA THR A 81 3.70 18.30 2.15
C THR A 81 4.38 17.00 2.62
N TYR A 82 4.22 16.65 3.91
CA TYR A 82 4.79 15.42 4.46
C TYR A 82 4.06 14.18 3.93
N GLY A 83 2.73 14.21 3.90
CA GLY A 83 1.88 13.19 3.30
C GLY A 83 2.20 12.99 1.83
N THR A 84 2.26 14.08 1.07
CA THR A 84 2.66 14.05 -0.36
C THR A 84 4.03 13.39 -0.55
N ALA A 85 5.04 13.81 0.22
CA ALA A 85 6.40 13.25 0.11
C ALA A 85 6.43 11.76 0.47
N ALA A 86 5.72 11.36 1.53
CA ALA A 86 5.63 9.97 1.96
C ALA A 86 4.98 9.08 0.89
N LEU A 87 3.88 9.54 0.27
CA LEU A 87 3.21 8.83 -0.82
C LEU A 87 4.11 8.67 -2.04
N ILE A 88 4.78 9.75 -2.47
CA ILE A 88 5.71 9.71 -3.60
C ILE A 88 6.82 8.69 -3.34
N LEU A 89 7.50 8.78 -2.20
CA LEU A 89 8.58 7.86 -1.84
C LEU A 89 8.09 6.42 -1.76
N CYS A 90 6.94 6.17 -1.13
CA CYS A 90 6.39 4.83 -0.98
C CYS A 90 6.04 4.20 -2.34
N LEU A 91 5.34 4.93 -3.21
CA LEU A 91 4.94 4.42 -4.53
C LEU A 91 6.15 4.20 -5.43
N LEU A 92 7.11 5.14 -5.44
CA LEU A 92 8.36 4.99 -6.20
C LEU A 92 9.14 3.77 -5.76
N LEU A 93 9.35 3.58 -4.45
CA LEU A 93 10.09 2.43 -3.92
C LEU A 93 9.38 1.11 -4.23
N ARG A 94 8.05 1.06 -4.12
CA ARG A 94 7.26 -0.12 -4.48
C ARG A 94 7.46 -0.48 -5.94
N ILE A 95 7.27 0.48 -6.85
CA ILE A 95 7.42 0.24 -8.29
C ILE A 95 8.87 -0.18 -8.61
N ALA A 96 9.87 0.55 -8.11
CA ALA A 96 11.28 0.23 -8.33
C ALA A 96 11.63 -1.18 -7.84
N ALA A 97 11.18 -1.57 -6.65
CA ALA A 97 11.41 -2.91 -6.11
C ALA A 97 10.80 -4.00 -7.00
N LEU A 98 9.59 -3.79 -7.54
CA LEU A 98 8.96 -4.77 -8.44
C LEU A 98 9.66 -4.86 -9.79
N VAL A 99 10.18 -3.74 -10.30
CA VAL A 99 11.00 -3.73 -11.53
C VAL A 99 12.24 -4.59 -11.31
N GLU A 100 12.98 -4.36 -10.22
CA GLU A 100 14.23 -5.09 -9.92
C GLU A 100 14.04 -6.60 -9.77
N LEU A 101 12.88 -7.07 -9.32
CA LEU A 101 12.60 -8.50 -9.18
C LEU A 101 12.56 -9.24 -10.53
N HIS A 102 12.16 -8.58 -11.62
CA HIS A 102 12.10 -9.05 -13.02
C HIS A 102 11.39 -10.38 -13.32
N ASP A 103 10.94 -11.11 -12.30
CA ASP A 103 10.38 -12.45 -12.39
C ASP A 103 8.95 -12.49 -11.85
N VAL A 104 8.04 -13.05 -12.65
CA VAL A 104 6.60 -13.09 -12.33
C VAL A 104 6.36 -13.83 -11.02
N ALA A 105 7.07 -14.93 -10.74
CA ALA A 105 6.85 -15.69 -9.52
C ALA A 105 7.31 -14.90 -8.28
N ARG A 106 8.50 -14.28 -8.33
CA ARG A 106 9.01 -13.42 -7.24
C ARG A 106 8.11 -12.22 -7.01
N VAL A 107 7.67 -11.54 -8.06
CA VAL A 107 6.73 -10.40 -7.97
C VAL A 107 5.41 -10.85 -7.36
N SER A 108 4.87 -11.98 -7.80
CA SER A 108 3.62 -12.52 -7.26
C SER A 108 3.73 -12.83 -5.76
N ILE A 109 4.80 -13.51 -5.35
CA ILE A 109 5.07 -13.82 -3.94
C ILE A 109 5.22 -12.52 -3.15
N ALA A 110 5.99 -11.54 -3.65
CA ALA A 110 6.21 -10.27 -2.96
C ALA A 110 4.90 -9.49 -2.76
N LEU A 111 4.05 -9.40 -3.79
CA LEU A 111 2.76 -8.69 -3.72
C LEU A 111 1.78 -9.38 -2.77
N ILE A 112 1.64 -10.70 -2.86
CA ILE A 112 0.74 -11.48 -1.99
C ILE A 112 1.22 -11.45 -0.54
N ALA A 113 2.51 -11.68 -0.30
CA ALA A 113 3.08 -11.70 1.05
C ALA A 113 3.00 -10.31 1.70
N SER A 114 3.40 -9.25 1.00
CA SER A 114 3.34 -7.89 1.55
C SER A 114 1.90 -7.44 1.83
N ALA A 115 0.96 -7.71 0.91
CA ALA A 115 -0.44 -7.36 1.09
C ALA A 115 -1.07 -8.12 2.27
N SER A 116 -0.80 -9.41 2.40
CA SER A 116 -1.30 -10.25 3.50
C SER A 116 -0.71 -9.84 4.85
N LEU A 117 0.60 -9.57 4.89
CA LEU A 117 1.29 -9.17 6.10
C LEU A 117 0.81 -7.80 6.62
N SER A 118 0.59 -6.83 5.73
CA SER A 118 0.12 -5.51 6.17
C SER A 118 -1.27 -5.58 6.81
N ARG A 119 -2.18 -6.43 6.30
CA ARG A 119 -3.52 -6.60 6.89
C ARG A 119 -3.50 -7.44 8.17
N ALA A 120 -2.57 -8.40 8.28
CA ALA A 120 -2.31 -9.08 9.54
C ALA A 120 -1.84 -8.08 10.61
N PHE A 121 -0.94 -7.16 10.24
CA PHE A 121 -0.43 -6.14 11.15
C PHE A 121 -1.52 -5.17 11.63
N MET A 122 -2.38 -4.72 10.71
CA MET A 122 -3.55 -3.90 11.06
C MET A 122 -4.43 -4.59 12.12
N TYR A 123 -4.75 -5.87 11.90
CA TYR A 123 -5.54 -6.65 12.85
C TYR A 123 -4.87 -6.79 14.22
N THR A 124 -3.55 -7.04 14.26
CA THR A 124 -2.82 -7.09 15.53
C THR A 124 -2.77 -5.73 16.22
N GLY A 125 -2.56 -4.64 15.47
CA GLY A 125 -2.55 -3.28 16.01
C GLY A 125 -3.88 -2.90 16.67
N MET A 126 -5.00 -3.16 15.99
CA MET A 126 -6.35 -2.90 16.53
C MET A 126 -6.69 -3.74 17.78
N ARG A 127 -5.94 -4.82 18.04
CA ARG A 127 -6.13 -5.65 19.24
C ARG A 127 -5.24 -5.26 20.41
N LEU A 128 -4.09 -4.64 20.13
CA LEU A 128 -3.08 -4.32 21.13
C LEU A 128 -3.18 -2.88 21.62
N LEU A 129 -3.80 -1.99 20.83
CA LEU A 129 -4.04 -0.62 21.23
C LEU A 129 -5.30 -0.54 22.13
N PRO A 130 -5.25 0.24 23.22
CA PRO A 130 -6.33 0.38 24.20
C PRO A 130 -7.55 1.13 23.66
#